data_AF-A0A3D4D1M1-F1
#
_entry.id   AF-A0A3D4D1M1-F1
#
_cell.length_a   1.000
_cell.length_b   1.000
_cell.length_c   1.000
_cell.angle_alpha   90.00
_cell.angle_beta   90.00
_cell.angle_gamma   90.00
#
_symmetry.space_group_name_H-M   'P 1'
#
loop_
_entity.id
_entity.type
_entity.pdbx_description
1 polymer ?
#
loop_
_entity_poly.entity_id
_entity_poly.type
_entity_poly.pdbx_seq_one_letter_code
_entity_poly.pdbx_strand_id
1 'polypeptide(L)'
;MEDVIIIGTGCAGWTAAIYTARANLQPLVLAGEQIGGQLTTTSEVENYPGFPEGVDGPTLMFNMQQQAERFGTKIAYKTVDLVEKAEDGSFVVQCGEESLQARTVIVATGARPRL
;
A
#
# COMPACT_ATOMS: atom_id res chain seq x y z
N MET A 1 -13.07 -9.74 -8.73
CA MET A 1 -11.70 -9.78 -9.28
C MET A 1 -11.25 -8.34 -9.44
N GLU A 2 -10.15 -7.98 -8.79
CA GLU A 2 -9.56 -6.64 -8.84
C GLU A 2 -8.59 -6.53 -10.03
N ASP A 3 -8.44 -5.34 -10.62
CA ASP A 3 -7.41 -5.12 -11.63
C ASP A 3 -6.01 -5.08 -10.99
N VAL A 4 -5.91 -4.42 -9.83
CA VAL A 4 -4.67 -4.28 -9.06
C VAL A 4 -4.94 -4.41 -7.56
N ILE A 5 -4.25 -5.36 -6.91
CA ILE A 5 -4.10 -5.39 -5.45
C ILE A 5 -2.70 -4.89 -5.09
N ILE A 6 -2.62 -4.02 -4.08
CA ILE A 6 -1.36 -3.48 -3.55
C ILE A 6 -1.23 -3.94 -2.10
N ILE A 7 -0.11 -4.54 -1.75
CA ILE A 7 0.12 -5.08 -0.40
C ILE A 7 1.12 -4.18 0.33
N GLY A 8 0.65 -3.42 1.31
CA GLY A 8 1.46 -2.51 2.12
C GLY A 8 1.18 -1.03 1.88
N THR A 9 1.48 -0.23 2.90
CA THR A 9 1.03 1.18 3.04
C THR A 9 2.17 2.13 3.36
N GLY A 10 3.41 1.79 3.02
CA GLY A 10 4.52 2.75 3.02
C GLY A 10 4.48 3.67 1.81
N CYS A 11 5.52 4.49 1.63
CA CYS A 11 5.70 5.35 0.45
C CYS A 11 5.47 4.61 -0.87
N ALA A 12 6.00 3.39 -1.00
CA ALA A 12 5.87 2.57 -2.20
C ALA A 12 4.41 2.18 -2.49
N GLY A 13 3.69 1.72 -1.46
CA GLY A 13 2.29 1.31 -1.58
C GLY A 13 1.38 2.48 -1.94
N TRP A 14 1.51 3.61 -1.24
CA TRP A 14 0.70 4.79 -1.54
C TRP A 14 1.01 5.40 -2.90
N THR A 15 2.27 5.45 -3.31
CA THR A 15 2.62 5.92 -4.66
C THR A 15 2.02 5.02 -5.72
N ALA A 16 2.13 3.69 -5.57
CA ALA A 16 1.52 2.74 -6.49
C ALA A 16 -0.02 2.93 -6.56
N ALA A 17 -0.67 3.16 -5.41
CA ALA A 17 -2.11 3.39 -5.33
C ALA A 17 -2.52 4.67 -6.06
N ILE A 18 -1.80 5.78 -5.85
CA ILE A 18 -2.05 7.06 -6.53
C ILE A 18 -1.99 6.87 -8.06
N TYR A 19 -0.95 6.21 -8.58
CA TYR A 19 -0.78 6.06 -10.02
C TYR A 19 -1.81 5.11 -10.64
N THR A 20 -2.08 3.98 -10.00
CA THR A 20 -3.06 3.00 -10.49
C THR A 20 -4.50 3.52 -10.41
N ALA A 21 -4.83 4.27 -9.35
CA ALA A 21 -6.11 4.94 -9.23
C ALA A 21 -6.30 6.01 -10.32
N ARG A 22 -5.28 6.82 -10.60
CA ARG A 22 -5.30 7.80 -11.70
C ARG A 22 -5.39 7.17 -13.09
N ALA A 23 -4.93 5.93 -13.24
CA ALA A 23 -5.11 5.12 -14.44
C ALA A 23 -6.50 4.46 -14.52
N ASN A 24 -7.41 4.79 -13.59
CA ASN A 24 -8.77 4.25 -13.51
C ASN A 24 -8.83 2.73 -13.28
N LEU A 25 -7.82 2.16 -12.60
CA LEU A 25 -7.75 0.73 -12.26
C LEU A 25 -8.39 0.38 -10.90
N GLN A 26 -8.98 1.37 -10.22
CA GLN A 26 -9.69 1.21 -8.94
C GLN A 26 -8.94 0.32 -7.92
N PRO A 27 -7.67 0.63 -7.58
CA PRO A 27 -6.82 -0.28 -6.82
C PRO A 27 -7.38 -0.57 -5.42
N LEU A 28 -7.16 -1.80 -4.97
CA LEU A 28 -7.39 -2.23 -3.59
C LEU A 28 -6.05 -2.33 -2.85
N VAL A 29 -5.86 -1.52 -1.81
CA VAL A 29 -4.70 -1.60 -0.92
C VAL A 29 -5.05 -2.47 0.28
N LEU A 30 -4.23 -3.49 0.54
CA LEU A 30 -4.28 -4.34 1.73
C LEU A 30 -3.28 -3.79 2.75
N ALA A 31 -3.81 -3.22 3.83
CA ALA A 31 -3.04 -2.32 4.68
C ALA A 31 -2.04 -3.01 5.60
N GLY A 32 -2.31 -4.25 5.98
CA GLY A 32 -1.60 -4.94 7.07
C GLY A 32 -1.76 -4.24 8.42
N GLU A 33 -0.90 -4.58 9.36
CA GLU A 33 -0.98 -4.11 10.76
C GLU A 33 -0.41 -2.72 10.98
N GLN A 34 0.63 -2.34 10.20
CA GLN A 34 1.34 -1.07 10.37
C GLN A 34 1.03 -0.12 9.21
N ILE A 35 -0.09 0.60 9.34
CA ILE A 35 -0.51 1.60 8.35
C ILE A 35 0.55 2.72 8.28
N GLY A 36 0.93 3.11 7.07
CA GLY A 36 2.00 4.09 6.85
C GLY A 36 3.42 3.50 6.88
N GLY A 37 3.57 2.22 7.24
CA GLY A 37 4.88 1.57 7.30
C GLY A 37 5.84 2.22 8.31
N GLN A 38 7.16 2.07 8.09
CA GLN A 38 8.18 2.49 9.06
C GLN A 38 8.23 4.00 9.33
N LEU A 39 7.77 4.84 8.40
CA LEU A 39 7.82 6.30 8.62
C LEU A 39 6.88 6.75 9.74
N THR A 40 5.91 5.93 10.16
CA THR A 40 5.06 6.26 11.31
C THR A 40 5.78 6.14 12.65
N THR A 41 6.98 5.55 12.69
CA THR A 41 7.78 5.42 13.90
C THR A 41 8.93 6.45 13.99
N THR A 42 9.05 7.36 13.02
CA THR A 42 10.04 8.45 13.03
C THR A 42 9.35 9.80 13.20
N SER A 43 9.96 10.67 13.99
CA SER A 43 9.40 11.99 14.29
C SER A 43 9.67 13.02 13.20
N GLU A 44 10.85 12.99 12.57
CA GLU A 44 11.25 14.01 11.61
C GLU A 44 11.88 13.37 10.38
N VAL A 45 11.43 13.82 9.21
CA VAL A 45 11.90 13.40 7.90
C VAL A 45 12.36 14.65 7.15
N GLU A 46 13.68 14.87 7.13
CA GLU A 46 14.29 16.06 6.50
C GLU A 46 14.68 15.85 5.03
N ASN A 47 14.62 14.59 4.57
CA ASN A 47 15.20 14.18 3.29
C ASN A 47 14.16 13.65 2.29
N TYR A 48 12.87 13.86 2.55
CA TYR A 48 11.83 13.59 1.56
C TYR A 48 11.61 14.84 0.68
N PRO A 49 11.87 14.78 -0.64
CA PRO A 49 11.80 15.96 -1.50
C PRO A 49 10.38 16.54 -1.56
N GLY A 50 10.30 17.87 -1.55
CA GLY A 50 9.04 18.61 -1.48
C GLY A 50 8.75 19.21 -0.10
N PHE A 51 9.55 18.88 0.92
CA PHE A 51 9.46 19.43 2.27
C PHE A 51 10.78 20.10 2.68
N PRO A 52 11.03 21.36 2.28
CA PRO A 52 12.30 22.06 2.56
C PRO A 52 12.61 22.22 4.05
N GLU A 53 11.57 22.34 4.88
CA GLU A 53 11.65 22.46 6.34
C GLU A 53 11.44 21.10 7.04
N GLY A 54 11.52 20.00 6.30
CA GLY A 54 11.18 18.66 6.80
C GLY A 54 9.68 18.44 7.00
N VAL A 55 9.34 17.22 7.41
CA VAL A 55 7.96 16.81 7.71
C VAL A 55 7.96 15.70 8.77
N ASP A 56 6.92 15.68 9.59
CA ASP A 56 6.66 14.58 10.50
C ASP A 56 6.29 13.29 9.76
N GLY A 57 6.87 12.16 10.17
CA GLY A 57 6.72 10.87 9.46
C GLY A 57 5.27 10.39 9.35
N PRO A 58 4.51 10.30 10.47
CA PRO A 58 3.06 10.07 10.44
C PRO A 58 2.29 11.04 9.54
N THR A 59 2.62 12.33 9.58
CA THR A 59 1.97 13.36 8.74
C THR A 59 2.20 13.10 7.25
N LEU A 60 3.43 12.76 6.86
CA LEU A 60 3.74 12.39 5.47
C LEU A 60 2.91 11.18 5.00
N MET A 61 2.80 10.15 5.83
CA MET A 61 2.03 8.93 5.50
C MET A 61 0.53 9.19 5.41
N PHE A 62 -0.01 10.00 6.32
CA PHE A 62 -1.41 10.40 6.27
C PHE A 62 -1.73 11.20 5.01
N ASN A 63 -0.87 12.16 4.64
CA ASN A 63 -1.04 12.94 3.42
C ASN A 63 -1.00 12.06 2.15
N MET A 64 -0.11 11.08 2.10
CA MET A 64 -0.05 10.12 1.00
C MET A 64 -1.31 9.25 0.91
N GLN A 65 -1.82 8.77 2.04
CA GLN A 65 -3.07 8.01 2.09
C GLN A 65 -4.24 8.86 1.55
N GLN A 66 -4.40 10.08 2.06
CA GLN A 66 -5.45 11.00 1.63
C GLN A 66 -5.38 11.30 0.12
N GLN A 67 -4.16 11.41 -0.42
CA GLN A 67 -3.96 11.58 -1.86
C GLN A 67 -4.41 10.34 -2.65
N ALA A 68 -4.13 9.13 -2.16
CA ALA A 68 -4.57 7.89 -2.79
C ALA A 68 -6.10 7.74 -2.75
N GLU A 69 -6.73 7.97 -1.60
CA GLU A 69 -8.18 7.90 -1.41
C GLU A 69 -8.92 8.93 -2.27
N ARG A 70 -8.36 10.15 -2.41
CA ARG A 70 -8.89 11.20 -3.31
C ARG A 70 -9.03 10.73 -4.76
N PHE A 71 -8.17 9.84 -5.24
CA PHE A 71 -8.25 9.28 -6.60
C PHE A 71 -9.10 8.00 -6.68
N GLY A 72 -9.72 7.57 -5.58
CA GLY A 72 -10.62 6.41 -5.56
C GLY A 72 -9.95 5.10 -5.17
N THR A 73 -8.76 5.14 -4.55
CA THR A 73 -8.16 3.95 -3.94
C THR A 73 -9.05 3.42 -2.84
N LYS A 74 -9.30 2.10 -2.82
CA LYS A 74 -9.98 1.40 -1.73
C LYS A 74 -8.95 0.83 -0.77
N ILE A 75 -9.22 0.88 0.53
CA ILE A 75 -8.33 0.34 1.56
C ILE A 75 -9.07 -0.76 2.31
N ALA A 76 -8.45 -1.94 2.43
CA ALA A 76 -8.89 -3.01 3.32
C ALA A 76 -7.83 -3.27 4.38
N TYR A 77 -8.25 -3.28 5.64
CA TYR A 77 -7.40 -3.55 6.80
C TYR A 77 -7.25 -5.05 7.00
N LYS A 78 -6.50 -5.67 6.09
CA LYS A 78 -6.23 -7.11 6.05
C LYS A 78 -4.73 -7.35 5.95
N THR A 79 -4.28 -8.40 6.63
CA THR A 79 -2.93 -8.95 6.48
C THR A 79 -2.96 -10.05 5.44
N VAL A 80 -1.98 -10.05 4.53
CA VAL A 80 -1.84 -11.07 3.50
C VAL A 80 -0.96 -12.20 4.01
N ASP A 81 -1.46 -13.42 3.92
CA ASP A 81 -0.73 -14.63 4.32
C ASP A 81 0.00 -15.27 3.14
N LEU A 82 -0.62 -15.22 1.96
CA LEU A 82 -0.15 -15.94 0.78
C LEU A 82 -0.56 -15.21 -0.51
N VAL A 83 0.33 -15.23 -1.51
CA VAL A 83 0.04 -14.83 -2.88
C VAL A 83 0.45 -15.97 -3.81
N GLU A 84 -0.50 -16.51 -4.56
CA GLU A 84 -0.28 -17.60 -5.50
C GLU A 84 -0.73 -17.21 -6.91
N LYS A 85 0.00 -17.71 -7.90
CA LYS A 85 -0.39 -17.53 -9.30
C LYS A 85 -1.35 -18.67 -9.69
N ALA A 86 -2.52 -18.31 -10.17
CA ALA A 86 -3.51 -19.25 -10.69
C ALA A 86 -3.14 -19.73 -12.10
N GLU A 87 -3.75 -20.84 -12.54
CA GLU A 87 -3.53 -21.43 -13.87
C GLU A 87 -3.90 -20.48 -15.02
N ASP A 88 -4.91 -19.63 -14.82
CA ASP A 88 -5.35 -18.62 -15.79
C ASP A 88 -4.42 -17.39 -15.85
N GLY A 89 -3.35 -17.37 -15.05
CA GLY A 89 -2.37 -16.30 -14.97
C GLY A 89 -2.73 -15.17 -14.02
N SER A 90 -3.91 -15.18 -13.40
CA SER A 90 -4.28 -14.26 -12.32
C SER A 90 -3.57 -14.62 -11.01
N PHE A 91 -3.79 -13.82 -9.97
CA PHE A 91 -3.26 -14.05 -8.63
C PHE A 91 -4.38 -14.23 -7.62
N VAL A 92 -4.20 -15.21 -6.73
CA VAL A 92 -5.00 -15.42 -5.53
C VAL A 92 -4.22 -14.85 -4.35
N VAL A 93 -4.86 -13.97 -3.58
CA VAL A 93 -4.30 -13.30 -2.40
C VAL A 93 -5.11 -13.72 -1.17
N GLN A 94 -4.51 -14.52 -0.31
CA GLN A 94 -5.16 -15.06 0.89
C GLN A 94 -4.98 -14.09 2.07
N CYS A 95 -6.08 -13.80 2.77
CA CYS A 95 -6.14 -12.95 3.95
C CYS A 95 -7.01 -13.62 5.03
N GLY A 96 -6.42 -14.45 5.89
CA GLY A 96 -7.14 -15.28 6.84
C GLY A 96 -8.06 -16.28 6.13
N GLU A 97 -9.36 -16.23 6.43
CA GLU A 97 -10.37 -17.08 5.78
C GLU A 97 -10.85 -16.53 4.42
N GLU A 98 -10.50 -15.28 4.10
CA GLU A 98 -10.91 -14.64 2.85
C GLU A 98 -9.85 -14.81 1.76
N SER A 99 -10.33 -14.94 0.53
CA SER A 99 -9.49 -15.04 -0.66
C SER A 99 -9.92 -13.98 -1.68
N LEU A 100 -8.95 -13.20 -2.15
CA LEU A 100 -9.15 -12.17 -3.17
C LEU A 100 -8.46 -12.60 -4.47
N GLN A 101 -9.02 -12.21 -5.61
CA GLN A 101 -8.40 -12.45 -6.92
C GLN A 101 -8.05 -11.14 -7.60
N ALA A 102 -6.86 -11.07 -8.19
CA ALA A 102 -6.40 -9.91 -8.93
C ALA A 102 -5.65 -10.27 -10.22
N ARG A 103 -5.75 -9.40 -11.23
CA ARG A 103 -4.92 -9.52 -12.45
C ARG A 103 -3.45 -9.21 -12.18
N THR A 104 -3.20 -8.25 -11.30
CA THR A 104 -1.86 -7.79 -10.92
C THR A 104 -1.77 -7.61 -9.41
N VAL A 105 -0.63 -8.00 -8.83
CA VAL A 105 -0.30 -7.75 -7.43
C VAL A 105 0.98 -6.94 -7.34
N ILE A 106 0.95 -5.83 -6.60
CA ILE A 106 2.13 -5.01 -6.28
C ILE A 106 2.51 -5.29 -4.83
N VAL A 107 3.68 -5.90 -4.62
CA VAL A 107 4.20 -6.20 -3.28
C VAL A 107 5.02 -5.00 -2.79
N ALA A 108 4.50 -4.29 -1.79
CA ALA A 108 5.09 -3.09 -1.17
C ALA A 108 5.15 -3.23 0.36
N THR A 109 5.38 -4.45 0.85
CA THR A 109 5.34 -4.82 2.29
C THR A 109 6.49 -4.22 3.10
N GLY A 110 7.54 -3.72 2.44
CA GLY A 110 8.71 -3.16 3.09
C GLY A 110 9.56 -4.21 3.80
N ALA A 111 10.30 -3.77 4.80
CA ALA A 111 11.09 -4.62 5.70
C ALA A 111 10.93 -4.10 7.14
N ARG A 112 11.62 -4.70 8.11
CA ARG A 112 11.76 -4.16 9.47
C ARG A 112 13.22 -4.28 9.91
N PRO A 113 13.78 -3.28 10.62
CA PRO A 113 15.10 -3.42 11.21
C PRO A 113 15.17 -4.65 12.12
N ARG A 114 16.27 -5.38 12.07
CA ARG A 114 16.55 -6.44 13.05
C ARG A 114 17.14 -5.77 14.29
N LEU A 115 16.53 -6.03 15.44
CA LEU A 115 17.09 -5.68 16.75
C LEU A 115 18.20 -6.67 17.12
#